data_AF-A0AB74Q0B1-F1
#
_entry.id   AF-A0AB74Q0B1-F1
#
_cell.length_a   1.000
_cell.length_b   1.000
_cell.length_c   1.000
_cell.angle_alpha   90.00
_cell.angle_beta   90.00
_cell.angle_gamma   90.00
#
_symmetry.space_group_name_H-M   'P 1'
#
loop_
_entity.id
_entity.type
_entity.pdbx_description
1 polymer ?
#
loop_
_entity_poly.entity_id
_entity_poly.type
_entity_poly.pdbx_seq_one_letter_code
_entity_poly.pdbx_strand_id
1 'polypeptide(L)'
;MKRLIIGVLIIMLSIINYGCGNEQNENKYQSQINKVMKIQQETHKEMVKKSNEVNPEFNKDKVNAYVFDDGKLIIISYKLFKDKDQMFYATYEFKNDKIYYKRDINPKTYVKEHKSDYKDIKVK
;
A
#
# COMPACT_ATOMS: atom_id res chain seq x y z
N MET A 1 -8.83 -14.46 -23.82
CA MET A 1 -8.17 -13.68 -22.74
C MET A 1 -8.88 -13.98 -21.42
N LYS A 2 -8.30 -14.84 -20.58
CA LYS A 2 -8.89 -15.23 -19.29
C LYS A 2 -8.76 -14.04 -18.33
N ARG A 3 -9.87 -13.36 -18.06
CA ARG A 3 -9.94 -12.29 -17.06
C ARG A 3 -9.77 -12.92 -15.68
N LEU A 4 -8.60 -12.78 -15.06
CA LEU A 4 -8.39 -13.19 -13.67
C LEU A 4 -9.20 -12.26 -12.78
N ILE A 5 -10.40 -12.70 -12.40
CA ILE A 5 -11.20 -12.07 -11.36
C ILE A 5 -10.48 -12.35 -10.04
N ILE A 6 -9.57 -11.44 -9.66
CA ILE A 6 -8.92 -11.48 -8.36
C ILE A 6 -10.00 -11.10 -7.33
N GLY A 7 -10.61 -12.16 -6.80
CA GLY A 7 -11.62 -12.13 -5.76
C GLY A 7 -11.20 -11.26 -4.59
N VAL A 8 -12.19 -10.55 -4.06
CA VAL A 8 -12.10 -9.62 -2.94
C VAL A 8 -11.49 -10.35 -1.73
N LEU A 9 -10.23 -10.04 -1.40
CA LEU A 9 -9.58 -10.54 -0.19
C LEU A 9 -9.87 -9.53 0.94
N ILE A 10 -10.95 -9.77 1.70
CA ILE A 10 -11.30 -8.98 2.89
C ILE A 10 -10.44 -9.50 4.04
N ILE A 11 -9.24 -8.94 4.24
CA ILE A 11 -8.44 -9.26 5.42
C ILE A 11 -8.96 -8.40 6.59
N MET A 12 -9.84 -8.98 7.41
CA MET A 12 -10.21 -8.40 8.71
C MET A 12 -9.02 -8.55 9.68
N LEU A 13 -8.27 -7.48 9.88
CA LEU A 13 -7.33 -7.38 11.00
C LEU A 13 -7.89 -6.40 12.03
N SER A 14 -8.26 -6.92 13.19
CA SER A 14 -8.68 -6.17 14.35
C SER A 14 -7.58 -5.24 14.84
N ILE A 15 -7.98 -4.04 15.23
CA ILE A 15 -7.10 -2.93 15.62
C ILE A 15 -6.68 -3.18 17.07
N ILE A 16 -5.49 -3.76 17.27
CA ILE A 16 -4.88 -3.75 18.59
C ILE A 16 -4.07 -2.46 18.69
N ASN A 17 -4.59 -1.53 19.50
CA ASN A 17 -3.99 -0.24 19.77
C ASN A 17 -2.84 -0.44 20.78
N TYR A 18 -1.69 -0.90 20.31
CA TYR A 18 -0.46 -0.84 21.10
C TYR A 18 0.09 0.57 21.00
N GLY A 19 -0.32 1.42 21.94
CA GLY A 19 0.52 2.54 22.35
C GLY A 19 1.72 1.97 23.10
N CYS A 20 2.90 2.04 22.50
CA CYS A 20 4.16 1.86 23.20
C CYS A 20 5.08 2.99 22.70
N GLY A 21 5.46 3.87 23.63
CA GLY A 21 6.15 5.11 23.34
C GLY A 21 7.54 4.91 22.75
N ASN A 22 7.86 5.77 21.79
CA ASN A 22 9.17 6.37 21.59
C ASN A 22 8.95 7.71 20.88
N GLU A 23 9.08 8.81 21.62
CA GLU A 23 9.16 10.16 21.07
C GLU A 23 10.47 10.29 20.28
N GLN A 24 10.45 9.88 19.01
CA GLN A 24 11.46 10.23 18.01
C GLN A 24 10.77 10.53 16.69
N ASN A 25 10.31 11.78 16.51
CA ASN A 25 9.94 12.39 15.21
C ASN A 25 9.25 11.46 14.17
N GLU A 26 8.39 10.53 14.61
CA GLU A 26 7.64 9.70 13.67
C GLU A 26 6.55 10.56 13.04
N ASN A 27 6.44 10.52 11.71
CA ASN A 27 5.38 11.23 11.00
C ASN A 27 4.01 10.76 11.53
N LYS A 28 3.04 11.68 11.70
CA LYS A 28 1.73 11.35 12.28
C LYS A 28 0.96 10.23 11.57
N TYR A 29 1.29 9.96 10.31
CA TYR A 29 0.68 8.90 9.49
C TYR A 29 1.43 7.55 9.56
N GLN A 30 2.55 7.45 10.30
CA GLN A 30 3.43 6.29 10.27
C GLN A 30 2.72 4.99 10.66
N SER A 31 1.85 5.05 11.68
CA SER A 31 1.04 3.90 12.10
C SER A 31 0.12 3.39 10.97
N GLN A 32 -0.53 4.29 10.22
CA GLN A 32 -1.38 3.93 9.09
C GLN A 32 -0.56 3.36 7.92
N ILE A 33 0.58 3.96 7.61
CA ILE A 33 1.51 3.46 6.58
C ILE A 33 1.98 2.05 6.94
N ASN A 34 2.39 1.82 8.19
CA ASN A 34 2.82 0.49 8.67
C ASN A 34 1.72 -0.57 8.52
N LYS A 35 0.45 -0.22 8.80
CA LYS A 35 -0.71 -1.10 8.57
C LYS A 35 -0.87 -1.44 7.09
N VAL A 36 -0.79 -0.45 6.20
CA VAL A 36 -0.86 -0.65 4.74
C VAL A 36 0.28 -1.57 4.27
N MET A 37 1.52 -1.34 4.72
CA MET A 37 2.66 -2.19 4.37
C MET A 37 2.47 -3.64 4.81
N LYS A 38 1.87 -3.87 5.99
CA LYS A 38 1.56 -5.24 6.47
C LYS A 38 0.51 -5.90 5.59
N ILE A 39 -0.57 -5.20 5.25
CA ILE A 39 -1.63 -5.73 4.36
C ILE A 39 -1.06 -6.05 2.98
N GLN A 40 -0.24 -5.14 2.42
CA GLN A 40 0.36 -5.36 1.10
C GLN A 40 1.36 -6.52 1.12
N GLN A 41 2.12 -6.71 2.22
CA GLN A 41 3.03 -7.84 2.36
C GLN A 41 2.28 -9.18 2.30
N GLU A 42 1.17 -9.32 3.04
CA GLU A 42 0.36 -10.54 2.98
C GLU A 42 -0.30 -10.72 1.61
N THR A 43 -0.80 -9.62 1.03
CA THR A 43 -1.36 -9.63 -0.33
C THR A 43 -0.31 -10.08 -1.37
N HIS A 44 0.93 -9.63 -1.22
CA HIS A 44 2.03 -9.96 -2.12
C HIS A 44 2.39 -11.44 -2.07
N LYS A 45 2.37 -12.07 -0.87
CA LYS A 45 2.54 -13.53 -0.75
C LYS A 45 1.50 -14.28 -1.58
N GLU A 46 0.25 -13.83 -1.57
CA GLU A 46 -0.82 -14.41 -2.38
C GLU A 46 -0.66 -14.13 -3.88
N MET A 47 -0.06 -12.99 -4.27
CA MET A 47 0.27 -12.69 -5.67
C MET A 47 1.39 -13.60 -6.19
N VAL A 48 2.42 -13.84 -5.40
CA VAL A 48 3.55 -14.75 -5.75
C VAL A 48 3.06 -16.18 -6.01
N LYS A 49 2.12 -16.67 -5.19
CA LYS A 49 1.50 -18.00 -5.41
C LYS A 49 0.75 -18.10 -6.74
N LYS A 50 0.28 -16.98 -7.29
CA LYS A 50 -0.56 -16.92 -8.49
C LYS A 50 0.23 -16.65 -9.77
N SER A 51 1.44 -16.12 -9.68
CA SER A 51 2.26 -15.81 -10.85
C SER A 51 3.75 -15.80 -10.53
N ASN A 52 4.54 -16.47 -11.37
CA ASN A 52 5.99 -16.49 -11.32
C ASN A 52 6.63 -15.17 -11.81
N GLU A 53 5.88 -14.28 -12.45
CA GLU A 53 6.35 -12.95 -12.89
C GLU A 53 6.49 -11.96 -11.72
N VAL A 54 5.77 -12.21 -10.62
CA VAL A 54 5.79 -11.37 -9.42
C VAL A 54 7.12 -11.57 -8.69
N ASN A 55 7.71 -10.47 -8.19
CA ASN A 55 8.90 -10.52 -7.35
C ASN A 55 8.65 -11.46 -6.15
N PRO A 56 9.60 -12.34 -5.80
CA PRO A 56 9.37 -13.32 -4.73
C PRO A 56 9.16 -12.67 -3.36
N GLU A 57 9.69 -11.45 -3.17
CA GLU A 57 9.66 -10.72 -1.91
C GLU A 57 9.04 -9.34 -2.06
N PHE A 58 8.32 -8.92 -1.01
CA PHE A 58 7.85 -7.56 -0.84
C PHE A 58 8.89 -6.77 -0.03
N ASN A 59 9.73 -6.00 -0.73
CA ASN A 59 10.79 -5.20 -0.10
C ASN A 59 10.24 -3.84 0.37
N LYS A 60 9.94 -3.72 1.67
CA LYS A 60 9.40 -2.50 2.32
C LYS A 60 10.31 -1.27 2.21
N ASP A 61 11.62 -1.48 2.05
CA ASP A 61 12.61 -0.41 1.92
C ASP A 61 12.65 0.16 0.51
N LYS A 62 11.91 -0.43 -0.43
CA LYS A 62 11.77 0.02 -1.81
C LYS A 62 10.32 0.38 -2.17
N VAL A 63 9.50 0.68 -1.15
CA VAL A 63 8.12 1.12 -1.34
C VAL A 63 8.04 2.61 -1.10
N ASN A 64 7.48 3.34 -2.06
CA ASN A 64 7.07 4.73 -1.84
C ASN A 64 5.69 4.76 -1.21
N ALA A 65 5.45 5.72 -0.32
CA ALA A 65 4.14 5.96 0.28
C ALA A 65 3.72 7.41 0.04
N TYR A 66 2.44 7.60 -0.26
CA TYR A 66 1.79 8.88 -0.47
C TYR A 66 0.51 8.92 0.36
N VAL A 67 0.35 9.94 1.20
CA VAL A 67 -0.80 10.12 2.07
C VAL A 67 -1.60 11.33 1.61
N PHE A 68 -2.91 11.16 1.55
CA PHE A 68 -3.86 12.19 1.17
C PHE A 68 -5.06 12.20 2.12
N ASP A 69 -5.82 13.29 2.05
CA ASP A 69 -7.08 13.48 2.75
C ASP A 69 -6.96 13.24 4.26
N ASP A 70 -5.88 13.75 4.85
CA ASP A 70 -5.50 13.58 6.25
C ASP A 70 -5.46 12.11 6.70
N GLY A 71 -4.82 11.26 5.88
CA GLY A 71 -4.66 9.85 6.19
C GLY A 71 -5.85 8.98 5.80
N LYS A 72 -6.90 9.53 5.19
CA LYS A 72 -8.04 8.75 4.67
C LYS A 72 -7.68 7.96 3.42
N LEU A 73 -6.67 8.39 2.67
CA LEU A 73 -6.22 7.70 1.46
C LEU A 73 -4.70 7.53 1.48
N ILE A 74 -4.24 6.29 1.32
CA ILE A 74 -2.81 5.97 1.19
C ILE A 74 -2.60 5.25 -0.13
N ILE A 75 -1.69 5.78 -0.95
CA ILE A 75 -1.20 5.12 -2.16
C ILE A 75 0.22 4.66 -1.89
N ILE A 76 0.52 3.40 -2.22
CA ILE A 76 1.88 2.90 -2.24
C ILE A 76 2.31 2.56 -3.65
N SER A 77 3.60 2.69 -3.95
CA SER A 77 4.16 2.24 -5.22
C SER A 77 5.46 1.47 -5.03
N TYR A 78 5.60 0.35 -5.74
CA TYR A 78 6.77 -0.51 -5.66
C TYR A 78 6.93 -1.38 -6.93
N LYS A 79 8.12 -1.96 -7.12
CA LYS A 79 8.39 -2.88 -8.22
C LYS A 79 7.72 -4.24 -7.95
N LEU A 80 6.57 -4.49 -8.57
CA LEU A 80 5.83 -5.74 -8.39
C LEU A 80 6.41 -6.90 -9.20
N PHE A 81 6.85 -6.64 -10.43
CA PHE A 81 7.30 -7.68 -11.37
C PHE A 81 8.83 -7.73 -11.46
N LYS A 82 9.39 -8.93 -11.68
CA LYS A 82 10.84 -9.16 -11.79
C LYS A 82 11.45 -8.38 -12.95
N ASP A 83 10.85 -8.53 -14.12
CA ASP A 83 11.43 -8.08 -15.40
C ASP A 83 10.82 -6.79 -15.93
N LYS A 84 10.05 -6.07 -15.09
CA LYS A 84 9.46 -4.77 -15.46
C LYS A 84 9.90 -3.70 -14.49
N ASP A 85 10.44 -2.62 -15.03
CA ASP A 85 10.82 -1.43 -14.24
C ASP A 85 9.63 -0.53 -13.92
N GLN A 86 8.45 -0.84 -14.47
CA GLN A 86 7.23 -0.13 -14.13
C GLN A 86 6.82 -0.37 -12.68
N MET A 87 6.68 0.72 -11.92
CA MET A 87 6.10 0.70 -10.58
C MET A 87 4.62 0.31 -10.64
N PHE A 88 4.26 -0.66 -9.81
CA PHE A 88 2.87 -0.98 -9.49
C PHE A 88 2.39 -0.03 -8.40
N TYR A 89 1.12 0.35 -8.45
CA TYR A 89 0.50 1.24 -7.49
C TYR A 89 -0.72 0.57 -6.86
N ALA A 90 -0.84 0.66 -5.54
CA ALA A 90 -1.96 0.16 -4.76
C ALA A 90 -2.55 1.29 -3.91
N THR A 91 -3.88 1.34 -3.84
CA THR A 91 -4.61 2.37 -3.08
C THR A 91 -5.38 1.74 -1.94
N TYR A 92 -5.27 2.37 -0.77
CA TYR A 92 -5.93 1.99 0.46
C TYR A 92 -6.74 3.17 1.01
N GLU A 93 -8.01 2.93 1.30
CA GLU A 93 -8.92 3.90 1.91
C GLU A 93 -9.18 3.52 3.37
N PHE A 94 -9.00 4.47 4.29
CA PHE A 94 -9.35 4.35 5.70
C PHE A 94 -10.73 4.95 5.92
N LYS A 95 -11.69 4.10 6.30
CA LYS A 95 -13.08 4.51 6.52
C LYS A 95 -13.70 3.71 7.66
N ASN A 96 -14.28 4.39 8.64
CA ASN A 96 -14.93 3.78 9.82
C ASN A 96 -14.02 2.72 10.48
N ASP A 97 -12.78 3.12 10.78
CA ASP A 97 -11.72 2.29 11.38
C ASP A 97 -11.31 1.05 10.57
N LYS A 98 -11.77 0.92 9.33
CA LYS A 98 -11.45 -0.18 8.42
C LYS A 98 -10.58 0.31 7.26
N ILE A 99 -9.79 -0.60 6.70
CA ILE A 99 -8.91 -0.36 5.56
C ILE A 99 -9.47 -1.12 4.36
N TYR A 100 -9.72 -0.42 3.26
CA TYR A 100 -10.28 -0.98 2.04
C TYR A 100 -9.31 -0.81 0.88
N TYR A 101 -9.22 -1.81 0.01
CA TYR A 101 -8.54 -1.64 -1.27
C TYR A 101 -9.44 -0.85 -2.22
N LYS A 102 -8.95 0.29 -2.70
CA LYS A 102 -9.72 1.21 -3.55
C LYS A 102 -9.29 1.03 -5.02
N ARG A 103 -10.24 0.73 -5.91
CA ARG A 103 -9.99 0.42 -7.34
C ARG A 103 -10.58 1.43 -8.32
N ASP A 104 -11.48 2.28 -7.83
CA ASP A 104 -12.22 3.28 -8.60
C ASP A 104 -11.40 4.54 -8.90
N ILE A 105 -10.10 4.55 -8.58
CA ILE A 105 -9.18 5.64 -8.93
C ILE A 105 -7.97 5.11 -9.69
N ASN A 106 -7.38 5.96 -10.55
CA ASN A 106 -6.08 5.69 -11.15
C ASN A 106 -4.97 6.21 -10.22
N PRO A 107 -4.29 5.35 -9.46
CA PRO A 107 -3.36 5.80 -8.42
C PRO A 107 -2.15 6.56 -8.96
N LYS A 108 -1.61 6.15 -10.11
CA LYS A 108 -0.45 6.82 -10.72
C LYS A 108 -0.79 8.25 -11.14
N THR A 109 -2.02 8.46 -11.63
CA THR A 109 -2.52 9.78 -12.02
C THR A 109 -2.82 10.61 -10.77
N TYR A 110 -3.49 10.00 -9.77
CA TYR A 110 -3.81 10.66 -8.51
C TYR A 110 -2.57 11.24 -7.81
N VAL A 111 -1.48 10.45 -7.69
CA VAL A 111 -0.22 10.88 -7.10
C VAL A 111 0.43 12.06 -7.83
N LYS A 112 0.20 12.19 -9.15
CA LYS A 112 0.76 13.30 -9.95
C LYS A 112 -0.05 14.58 -9.82
N GLU A 113 -1.37 14.46 -9.75
CA GLU A 113 -2.29 15.58 -9.85
C GLU A 113 -2.69 16.15 -8.48
N HIS A 114 -2.54 15.38 -7.41
CA HIS A 114 -2.95 15.77 -6.06
C HIS A 114 -1.74 16.06 -5.18
N LYS A 115 -1.85 17.11 -4.36
CA LYS A 115 -0.86 17.42 -3.33
C LYS A 115 -1.04 16.45 -2.15
N SER A 116 -0.01 15.67 -1.86
CA SER A 116 0.02 14.77 -0.70
C SER A 116 0.22 15.55 0.60
N ASP A 117 -0.45 15.13 1.66
CA ASP A 117 -0.19 15.59 3.03
C ASP A 117 1.18 15.12 3.52
N TYR A 118 1.58 13.92 3.09
CA TYR A 118 2.88 13.33 3.37
C TYR A 118 3.31 12.43 2.21
N LYS A 119 4.62 12.36 1.96
CA LYS A 119 5.21 11.41 1.02
C LYS A 119 6.56 10.91 1.52
N ASP A 120 6.79 9.61 1.39
CA ASP A 120 8.07 8.95 1.59
C ASP A 120 8.46 8.30 0.25
N ILE A 121 9.48 8.83 -0.41
CA ILE A 121 9.93 8.38 -1.73
C ILE A 121 11.30 7.74 -1.58
N LYS A 122 11.35 6.42 -1.73
CA LYS A 122 12.56 5.60 -1.63
C LYS A 122 13.14 5.25 -3.01
N VAL A 123 12.27 5.16 -4.02
CA VAL A 123 12.62 4.79 -5.40
C VAL A 123 11.92 5.75 -6.37
N LYS A 124 12.65 6.31 -7.33
CA LYS A 124 12.09 7.21 -8.35
C LYS A 124 11.66 6.45 -9.60
#